data_AF-A0A7V1NQ54-F1
#
_entry.id   AF-A0A7V1NQ54-F1
#
_cell.length_a   1.000
_cell.length_b   1.000
_cell.length_c   1.000
_cell.angle_alpha   90.00
_cell.angle_beta   90.00
_cell.angle_gamma   90.00
#
_symmetry.space_group_name_H-M   'P 1'
#
loop_
_entity.id
_entity.type
_entity.pdbx_description
1 polymer ?
#
loop_
_entity_poly.entity_id
_entity_poly.type
_entity_poly.pdbx_seq_one_letter_code
_entity_poly.pdbx_strand_id
1 'polypeptide(L)'
;MNGENEILVRSIYYPDGVTVEKSKIIEFVKPILGFNSYKKFCILNINKEENIPFFILQSIEDEKLCFIIADPNFFFKDYSIPILEEEKEILCLSAKEKAIIFVIMTACPDLYLSTVNLKGPIIINTKNNKAIQTVLNNDMYSAKQKLPIVKNSSDSRSDLQRVSKLTDSIGVENKNKSDML
;
A
#
# COMPACT_ATOMS: atom_id res chain seq x y z
N MET A 1 -28.41 -15.23 -8.53
CA MET A 1 -27.25 -16.11 -8.27
C MET A 1 -26.01 -15.22 -8.17
N ASN A 2 -25.83 -14.47 -7.07
CA ASN A 2 -24.79 -13.42 -7.00
C ASN A 2 -23.72 -13.66 -5.90
N GLY A 3 -23.81 -14.73 -5.11
CA GLY A 3 -22.89 -14.97 -3.99
C GLY A 3 -21.55 -15.62 -4.35
N GLU A 4 -21.36 -16.09 -5.59
CA GLU A 4 -20.15 -16.85 -5.96
C GLU A 4 -18.98 -15.96 -6.44
N ASN A 5 -19.23 -14.70 -6.80
CA ASN A 5 -18.22 -13.82 -7.39
C ASN A 5 -17.53 -12.88 -6.38
N GLU A 6 -17.88 -12.99 -5.11
CA GLU A 6 -17.34 -12.17 -4.03
C GLU A 6 -16.74 -13.07 -2.94
N ILE A 7 -15.87 -12.49 -2.12
CA ILE A 7 -15.35 -13.10 -0.91
C ILE A 7 -15.47 -12.10 0.24
N LEU A 8 -15.69 -12.62 1.45
CA LEU A 8 -15.58 -11.81 2.67
C LEU A 8 -14.11 -11.76 3.08
N VAL A 9 -13.52 -10.58 3.10
CA VAL A 9 -12.15 -10.35 3.57
C VAL A 9 -12.20 -9.66 4.92
N ARG A 10 -11.57 -10.25 5.94
CA ARG A 10 -11.35 -9.59 7.24
C ARG A 10 -9.95 -9.02 7.30
N SER A 11 -9.80 -7.97 8.10
CA SER A 11 -8.49 -7.41 8.42
C SER A 11 -8.49 -6.81 9.82
N ILE A 12 -7.31 -6.46 10.31
CA ILE A 12 -7.18 -5.69 11.56
C ILE A 12 -7.90 -4.32 11.51
N TYR A 13 -8.23 -3.82 10.31
CA TYR A 13 -8.95 -2.56 10.08
C TYR A 13 -10.43 -2.77 9.73
N TYR A 14 -10.80 -3.98 9.32
CA TYR A 14 -12.16 -4.40 8.98
C TYR A 14 -12.47 -5.69 9.75
N PRO A 15 -12.66 -5.63 11.09
CA PRO A 15 -12.86 -6.83 11.91
C PRO A 15 -14.15 -7.56 11.55
N ASP A 16 -15.20 -6.84 11.18
CA ASP A 16 -16.48 -7.39 10.72
C ASP A 16 -16.41 -7.95 9.29
N GLY A 17 -15.34 -7.63 8.57
CA GLY A 17 -15.11 -8.01 7.19
C GLY A 17 -15.71 -7.03 6.18
N VAL A 18 -15.18 -7.11 4.96
CA VAL A 18 -15.65 -6.36 3.79
C VAL A 18 -15.77 -7.29 2.60
N THR A 19 -16.86 -7.16 1.86
CA THR A 19 -17.07 -7.92 0.63
C THR A 19 -16.18 -7.38 -0.48
N VAL A 20 -15.40 -8.27 -1.10
CA VAL A 20 -14.50 -7.95 -2.22
C VAL A 20 -14.82 -8.85 -3.39
N GLU A 21 -14.98 -8.27 -4.58
CA GLU A 21 -15.13 -9.03 -5.81
C GLU A 21 -13.87 -9.86 -6.08
N LYS A 22 -14.02 -11.13 -6.48
CA LYS A 22 -12.90 -12.01 -6.83
C LYS A 22 -12.05 -11.45 -7.98
N SER A 23 -12.66 -10.67 -8.86
CA SER A 23 -12.00 -9.92 -9.94
C SER A 23 -11.05 -8.81 -9.45
N LYS A 24 -11.10 -8.42 -8.17
CA LYS A 24 -10.21 -7.43 -7.55
C LYS A 24 -9.08 -8.05 -6.74
N ILE A 25 -8.97 -9.38 -6.74
CA ILE A 25 -7.86 -10.08 -6.08
C ILE A 25 -6.60 -9.94 -6.93
N ILE A 26 -5.56 -9.52 -6.24
CA ILE A 26 -4.23 -9.26 -6.78
C ILE A 26 -3.36 -10.47 -6.48
N GLU A 27 -2.75 -11.03 -7.52
CA GLU A 27 -1.85 -12.17 -7.41
C GLU A 27 -0.39 -11.71 -7.55
N PHE A 28 0.37 -11.83 -6.47
CA PHE A 28 1.80 -11.60 -6.46
C PHE A 28 2.54 -12.77 -7.11
N VAL A 29 2.82 -12.63 -8.40
CA VAL A 29 3.62 -13.60 -9.18
C VAL A 29 5.10 -13.57 -8.80
N LYS A 30 5.55 -12.43 -8.24
CA LYS A 30 6.77 -12.33 -7.43
C LYS A 30 6.37 -11.83 -6.04
N PRO A 31 6.45 -12.68 -5.00
CA PRO A 31 5.97 -12.34 -3.66
C PRO A 31 6.64 -11.11 -3.06
N ILE A 32 5.97 -10.52 -2.07
CA ILE A 32 6.55 -9.47 -1.22
C ILE A 32 7.71 -10.06 -0.43
N LEU A 33 8.85 -9.35 -0.41
CA LEU A 33 10.07 -9.82 0.24
C LEU A 33 9.83 -10.05 1.73
N GLY A 34 10.16 -11.26 2.22
CA GLY A 34 9.91 -11.67 3.61
C GLY A 34 8.53 -12.30 3.84
N PHE A 35 7.65 -12.31 2.84
CA PHE A 35 6.28 -12.84 2.94
C PHE A 35 5.98 -13.83 1.80
N ASN A 36 6.96 -14.65 1.44
CA ASN A 36 6.95 -15.51 0.25
C ASN A 36 5.78 -16.52 0.17
N SER A 37 5.21 -16.89 1.32
CA SER A 37 4.06 -17.81 1.42
C SER A 37 2.73 -17.18 1.01
N TYR A 38 2.65 -15.85 1.00
CA TYR A 38 1.43 -15.09 0.75
C TYR A 38 1.49 -14.47 -0.64
N LYS A 39 0.50 -14.79 -1.47
CA LYS A 39 0.46 -14.41 -2.89
C LYS A 39 -0.82 -13.69 -3.26
N LYS A 40 -1.88 -13.77 -2.46
CA LYS A 40 -3.18 -13.18 -2.82
C LYS A 40 -3.53 -12.05 -1.87
N PHE A 41 -3.76 -10.89 -2.46
CA PHE A 41 -4.07 -9.67 -1.73
C PHE A 41 -5.25 -8.94 -2.36
N CYS A 42 -5.85 -8.01 -1.63
CA CYS A 42 -6.75 -7.00 -2.17
C CYS A 42 -6.40 -5.63 -1.59
N ILE A 43 -6.77 -4.57 -2.32
CA ILE A 43 -6.61 -3.20 -1.84
C ILE A 43 -7.92 -2.74 -1.21
N LEU A 44 -7.84 -2.33 0.05
CA LEU A 44 -8.95 -1.75 0.81
C LEU A 44 -8.64 -0.28 1.11
N ASN A 45 -9.67 0.56 1.13
CA ASN A 45 -9.51 1.93 1.59
C ASN A 45 -9.31 1.94 3.10
N ILE A 46 -8.44 2.81 3.59
CA ILE A 46 -8.31 3.03 5.03
C ILE A 46 -9.57 3.75 5.56
N ASN A 47 -10.05 4.76 4.83
CA ASN A 47 -11.29 5.45 5.11
C ASN A 47 -12.03 5.68 3.78
N LYS A 48 -13.31 5.30 3.70
CA LYS A 48 -14.11 5.46 2.48
C LYS A 48 -14.57 6.89 2.24
N GLU A 49 -14.60 7.72 3.28
CA GLU A 49 -15.14 9.08 3.25
C GLU A 49 -14.09 10.13 2.89
N GLU A 50 -12.80 9.79 2.99
CA GLU A 50 -11.71 10.74 2.76
C GLU A 50 -10.82 10.30 1.60
N ASN A 51 -10.48 11.24 0.71
CA ASN A 51 -9.59 11.00 -0.42
C ASN A 51 -8.12 11.06 0.03
N ILE A 52 -7.74 10.09 0.87
CA ILE A 52 -6.42 9.95 1.47
C ILE A 52 -5.55 9.08 0.55
N PRO A 53 -4.28 9.43 0.29
CA PRO A 53 -3.39 8.65 -0.58
C PRO A 53 -2.84 7.36 0.07
N PHE A 54 -3.54 6.81 1.07
CA PHE A 54 -3.12 5.62 1.81
C PHE A 54 -4.19 4.53 1.71
N PHE A 55 -3.74 3.30 1.49
CA PHE A 55 -4.59 2.13 1.33
C PHE A 55 -4.02 0.96 2.13
N ILE A 56 -4.83 -0.07 2.30
CA ILE A 56 -4.44 -1.33 2.94
C ILE A 56 -4.30 -2.37 1.84
N LEU A 57 -3.10 -2.92 1.70
CA LEU A 57 -2.88 -4.15 0.96
C LEU A 57 -3.09 -5.33 1.92
N GLN A 58 -4.30 -5.89 1.92
CA GLN A 58 -4.71 -6.95 2.82
C GLN A 58 -4.47 -8.32 2.18
N SER A 59 -3.82 -9.26 2.87
CA SER A 59 -3.77 -10.65 2.44
C SER A 59 -5.14 -11.29 2.57
N ILE A 60 -5.60 -12.03 1.56
CA ILE A 60 -6.81 -12.84 1.70
C ILE A 60 -6.53 -14.24 2.28
N GLU A 61 -5.26 -14.52 2.56
CA GLU A 61 -4.77 -15.79 3.08
C GLU A 61 -4.49 -15.71 4.59
N ASP A 62 -4.34 -14.49 5.14
CA ASP A 62 -4.16 -14.23 6.57
C ASP A 62 -4.73 -12.86 6.95
N GLU A 63 -5.75 -12.85 7.81
CA GLU A 63 -6.47 -11.65 8.26
C GLU A 63 -5.58 -10.66 9.05
N LYS A 64 -4.47 -11.14 9.61
CA LYS A 64 -3.52 -10.31 10.37
C LYS A 64 -2.42 -9.73 9.48
N LEU A 65 -2.21 -10.27 8.28
CA LEU A 65 -1.18 -9.80 7.37
C LEU A 65 -1.72 -8.70 6.44
N CYS A 66 -1.27 -7.48 6.68
CA CYS A 66 -1.54 -6.35 5.81
C CYS A 66 -0.40 -5.35 5.76
N PHE A 67 -0.33 -4.58 4.68
CA PHE A 67 0.59 -3.46 4.53
C PHE A 67 -0.17 -2.18 4.30
N ILE A 68 0.29 -1.09 4.92
CA ILE A 68 -0.14 0.25 4.50
C ILE A 68 0.66 0.60 3.26
N ILE A 69 -0.03 0.97 2.19
CA ILE A 69 0.57 1.35 0.91
C ILE A 69 0.12 2.76 0.52
N ALA A 70 0.94 3.45 -0.26
CA ALA A 70 0.64 4.79 -0.75
C ALA A 70 0.92 4.92 -2.24
N ASP A 71 0.14 5.76 -2.94
CA ASP A 71 0.51 6.23 -4.28
C ASP A 71 1.71 7.19 -4.13
N PRO A 72 2.91 6.81 -4.61
CA PRO A 72 4.09 7.66 -4.44
C PRO A 72 3.97 9.00 -5.16
N ASN A 73 3.19 9.10 -6.25
CA ASN A 73 3.04 10.36 -7.02
C ASN A 73 2.27 11.44 -6.26
N PHE A 74 1.55 11.06 -5.20
CA PHE A 74 0.92 12.03 -4.33
C PHE A 74 1.96 12.88 -3.59
N PHE A 75 3.05 12.24 -3.14
CA PHE A 75 4.08 12.83 -2.28
C PHE A 75 5.35 13.22 -3.04
N PHE A 76 5.74 12.44 -4.04
CA PHE A 76 7.02 12.55 -4.75
C PHE A 76 6.74 12.73 -6.25
N LYS A 77 6.61 13.98 -6.71
CA LYS A 77 6.19 14.30 -8.09
C LYS A 77 7.17 13.80 -9.16
N ASP A 78 8.44 13.68 -8.80
CA ASP A 78 9.50 13.20 -9.68
C ASP A 78 9.81 11.71 -9.49
N TYR A 79 8.94 10.97 -8.77
CA TYR A 79 9.12 9.53 -8.60
C TYR A 79 8.76 8.79 -9.89
N SER A 80 9.78 8.25 -10.55
CA SER A 80 9.65 7.49 -11.79
C SER A 80 10.62 6.32 -11.76
N ILE A 81 10.10 5.13 -12.03
CA ILE A 81 10.88 3.90 -11.98
C ILE A 81 10.86 3.23 -13.36
N PRO A 82 11.99 2.70 -13.82
CA PRO A 82 11.97 1.78 -14.95
C PRO A 82 11.33 0.46 -14.51
N ILE A 83 10.48 -0.12 -15.37
CA ILE A 83 10.04 -1.51 -15.25
C ILE A 83 10.91 -2.32 -16.21
N LEU A 84 11.64 -3.30 -15.70
CA LEU A 84 12.55 -4.11 -16.51
C LEU A 84 11.77 -5.00 -17.48
N GLU A 85 12.38 -5.40 -18.61
CA GLU A 85 11.69 -6.25 -19.59
C GLU A 85 11.24 -7.59 -19.00
N GLU A 86 12.08 -8.23 -18.17
CA GLU A 86 11.70 -9.45 -17.43
C GLU A 86 10.48 -9.24 -16.53
N GLU A 87 10.39 -8.08 -15.87
CA GLU A 87 9.25 -7.75 -15.01
C GLU A 87 7.98 -7.51 -15.83
N LYS A 88 8.10 -6.89 -17.01
CA LYS A 88 6.99 -6.75 -17.95
C LYS A 88 6.49 -8.10 -18.44
N GLU A 89 7.40 -9.03 -18.77
CA GLU A 89 7.03 -10.39 -19.19
C GLU A 89 6.26 -11.13 -18.09
N ILE A 90 6.78 -11.12 -16.85
CA ILE A 90 6.16 -11.76 -15.68
C ILE A 90 4.77 -11.17 -15.39
N LEU A 91 4.64 -9.84 -15.46
CA LEU A 91 3.37 -9.13 -15.27
C LEU A 91 2.43 -9.24 -16.47
N CYS A 92 2.90 -9.78 -17.60
CA CYS A 92 2.24 -9.72 -18.90
C CYS A 92 1.81 -8.28 -19.26
N LEU A 93 2.71 -7.31 -19.03
CA LEU A 93 2.51 -5.90 -19.29
C LEU A 93 3.01 -5.54 -20.69
N SER A 94 2.13 -5.07 -21.56
CA SER A 94 2.51 -4.54 -22.87
C SER A 94 2.92 -3.07 -22.80
N ALA A 95 3.65 -2.59 -23.82
CA ALA A 95 4.12 -1.21 -23.89
C ALA A 95 3.00 -0.13 -23.87
N LYS A 96 1.75 -0.50 -24.18
CA LYS A 96 0.59 0.41 -24.20
C LYS A 96 -0.21 0.37 -22.89
N GLU A 97 0.04 -0.59 -22.02
CA GLU A 97 -0.73 -0.80 -20.80
C GLU A 97 -0.17 0.05 -19.66
N LYS A 98 -1.08 0.55 -18.82
CA LYS A 98 -0.73 1.29 -17.60
C LYS A 98 -0.67 0.32 -16.42
N ALA A 99 0.47 0.31 -15.74
CA ALA A 99 0.58 -0.29 -14.42
C ALA A 99 0.18 0.74 -13.35
N ILE A 100 -0.32 0.27 -12.22
CA ILE A 100 -0.42 1.06 -10.99
C ILE A 100 0.83 0.78 -10.15
N ILE A 101 1.35 1.83 -9.52
CA ILE A 101 2.52 1.75 -8.65
C ILE A 101 2.11 2.17 -7.23
N PHE A 102 2.51 1.37 -6.25
CA PHE A 102 2.38 1.69 -4.84
C PHE A 102 3.73 1.52 -4.13
N VAL A 103 3.88 2.18 -2.98
CA VAL A 103 5.03 1.98 -2.08
C VAL A 103 4.55 1.58 -0.70
N ILE A 104 5.26 0.65 -0.06
CA ILE A 104 4.93 0.17 1.28
C ILE A 104 5.41 1.21 2.31
N MET A 105 4.52 1.55 3.24
CA MET A 105 4.77 2.45 4.34
C MET A 105 5.14 1.68 5.62
N THR A 106 6.16 2.15 6.31
CA THR A 106 6.38 1.88 7.73
C THR A 106 5.70 2.98 8.53
N ALA A 107 4.52 2.69 9.07
CA ALA A 107 3.75 3.62 9.88
C ALA A 107 4.33 3.75 11.31
N CYS A 108 4.30 4.96 11.83
CA CYS A 108 4.67 5.32 13.20
C CYS A 108 3.51 6.08 13.85
N PRO A 109 3.37 6.07 15.20
CA PRO A 109 2.34 6.86 15.88
C PRO A 109 2.39 8.34 15.54
N ASP A 110 3.60 8.87 15.37
CA ASP A 110 3.81 10.17 14.74
C ASP A 110 3.96 9.98 13.22
N LEU A 111 2.98 10.43 12.44
CA LEU A 111 3.00 10.36 10.98
C LEU A 111 4.24 11.06 10.38
N TYR A 112 4.75 12.12 10.99
CA TYR A 112 5.96 12.84 10.55
C TYR A 112 7.22 11.97 10.66
N LEU A 113 7.19 10.90 11.46
CA LEU A 113 8.26 9.92 11.57
C LEU A 113 8.06 8.71 10.65
N SER A 114 6.89 8.58 10.03
CA SER A 114 6.61 7.48 9.11
C SER A 114 7.44 7.61 7.84
N THR A 115 7.78 6.46 7.26
CA THR A 115 8.58 6.37 6.04
C THR A 115 7.94 5.46 5.02
N VAL A 116 8.24 5.65 3.74
CA VAL A 116 7.90 4.73 2.66
C VAL A 116 9.16 4.11 2.06
N ASN A 117 9.02 2.89 1.55
CA ASN A 117 10.06 2.20 0.83
C ASN A 117 9.98 2.52 -0.68
N LEU A 118 10.73 3.54 -1.11
CA LEU A 118 10.85 3.91 -2.52
C LEU A 118 11.79 2.97 -3.31
N LYS A 119 12.57 2.11 -2.66
CA LYS A 119 13.38 1.08 -3.33
C LYS A 119 12.60 -0.19 -3.67
N GLY A 120 11.48 -0.42 -3.00
CA GLY A 120 10.70 -1.65 -3.12
C GLY A 120 9.25 -1.43 -3.57
N PRO A 121 8.99 -0.71 -4.68
CA PRO A 121 7.62 -0.44 -5.11
C PRO A 121 6.91 -1.71 -5.55
N ILE A 122 5.59 -1.70 -5.36
CA ILE A 122 4.67 -2.70 -5.87
C ILE A 122 4.17 -2.21 -7.22
N ILE A 123 4.29 -3.06 -8.23
CA ILE A 123 3.81 -2.79 -9.58
C ILE A 123 2.65 -3.75 -9.84
N ILE A 124 1.50 -3.22 -10.26
CA ILE A 124 0.28 -3.99 -10.49
C ILE A 124 -0.18 -3.77 -11.92
N ASN A 125 -0.32 -4.86 -12.68
CA ASN A 125 -0.98 -4.82 -13.97
C ASN A 125 -2.51 -4.86 -13.76
N THR A 126 -3.17 -3.75 -14.07
CA THR A 126 -4.61 -3.57 -13.82
C THR A 126 -5.52 -4.43 -14.71
N LYS A 127 -4.99 -5.01 -15.78
CA LYS A 127 -5.77 -5.85 -16.71
C LYS A 127 -5.93 -7.27 -16.21
N ASN A 128 -4.93 -7.79 -15.50
CA ASN A 128 -4.90 -9.19 -15.04
C ASN A 128 -4.69 -9.33 -13.52
N ASN A 129 -4.56 -8.21 -12.80
CA ASN A 129 -4.25 -8.11 -11.37
C ASN A 129 -3.00 -8.88 -10.91
N LYS A 130 -2.06 -9.14 -11.82
CA LYS A 130 -0.75 -9.65 -11.43
C LYS A 130 0.06 -8.51 -10.84
N ALA A 131 0.79 -8.81 -9.77
CA ALA A 131 1.66 -7.87 -9.10
C ALA A 131 3.05 -8.46 -8.84
N ILE A 132 4.01 -7.56 -8.70
CA ILE A 132 5.35 -7.86 -8.18
C ILE A 132 5.74 -6.80 -7.18
N GLN A 133 6.63 -7.16 -6.25
CA GLN A 133 7.49 -6.17 -5.61
C GLN A 133 8.84 -6.15 -6.33
N THR A 134 9.15 -5.03 -6.99
CA THR A 134 10.47 -4.83 -7.61
C THR A 134 11.48 -4.35 -6.56
N VAL A 135 12.77 -4.51 -6.85
CA VAL A 135 13.86 -4.02 -6.02
C VAL A 135 14.74 -3.13 -6.89
N LEU A 136 14.76 -1.83 -6.58
CA LEU A 136 15.55 -0.85 -7.29
C LEU A 136 16.99 -0.85 -6.77
N ASN A 137 17.95 -1.08 -7.66
CA ASN A 137 19.38 -1.14 -7.34
C ASN A 137 20.11 0.21 -7.52
N ASN A 138 19.38 1.33 -7.52
CA ASN A 138 19.97 2.66 -7.65
C ASN A 138 20.06 3.38 -6.28
N ASP A 139 20.87 4.44 -6.25
CA ASP A 139 21.06 5.29 -5.07
C ASP A 139 20.10 6.49 -5.01
N MET A 140 19.24 6.66 -6.03
CA MET A 140 18.30 7.79 -6.08
C MET A 140 17.17 7.67 -5.06
N TYR A 141 16.78 6.44 -4.72
CA TYR A 141 15.65 6.18 -3.84
C TYR A 141 16.09 5.54 -2.51
N SER A 142 15.34 5.82 -1.44
CA SER A 142 15.58 5.27 -0.11
C SER A 142 14.54 4.21 0.25
N ALA A 143 14.98 3.17 0.96
CA ALA A 143 14.07 2.20 1.56
C ALA A 143 13.31 2.75 2.78
N LYS A 144 13.76 3.89 3.32
CA LYS A 144 13.16 4.60 4.46
C LYS A 144 13.05 6.10 4.13
N GLN A 145 12.34 6.41 3.06
CA GLN A 145 12.10 7.80 2.66
C GLN A 145 11.03 8.42 3.57
N LYS A 146 11.34 9.53 4.23
CA LYS A 146 10.32 10.28 4.99
C LYS A 146 9.30 10.90 4.05
N LEU A 147 8.05 10.93 4.49
CA LEU A 147 7.00 11.67 3.80
C LEU A 147 7.34 13.17 3.82
N PRO A 148 7.16 13.91 2.71
CA PRO A 148 7.43 15.34 2.62
C PRO A 148 6.29 16.16 3.24
N ILE A 149 5.97 15.86 4.49
CA ILE A 149 4.97 16.55 5.29
C ILE A 149 5.69 17.38 6.35
N VAL A 150 5.34 18.66 6.45
CA VAL A 150 6.00 19.61 7.36
C VAL A 150 5.20 19.70 8.66
N LYS A 151 5.89 19.58 9.80
CA LYS A 151 5.33 19.87 11.13
C LYS A 151 5.49 21.37 11.36
N ASN A 152 4.51 22.20 11.00
CA ASN A 152 4.64 23.63 11.27
C ASN A 152 4.26 23.93 12.72
N SER A 153 5.10 24.68 13.43
CA SER A 153 4.82 25.20 14.78
C SER A 153 3.65 26.18 14.84
N SER A 154 3.10 26.56 13.69
CA SER A 154 1.91 27.40 13.51
C SER A 154 0.92 26.73 12.55
N ASP A 155 0.76 25.41 12.62
CA ASP A 155 -0.21 24.71 11.80
C ASP A 155 -1.58 25.39 11.96
N SER A 156 -2.09 25.90 10.84
CA SER A 156 -3.48 26.30 10.74
C SER A 156 -4.35 25.10 11.15
N ARG A 157 -5.53 25.33 11.75
CA ARG A 157 -6.43 24.23 12.19
C ARG A 157 -6.63 23.16 11.09
N SER A 158 -6.52 23.51 9.80
CA SER A 158 -6.63 22.58 8.67
C SER A 158 -5.46 21.60 8.51
N ASP A 159 -4.22 22.00 8.79
CA ASP A 159 -3.04 21.13 8.57
C ASP A 159 -2.90 20.09 9.70
N LEU A 160 -3.12 20.51 10.95
CA LEU A 160 -3.22 19.60 12.10
C LEU A 160 -4.40 18.65 11.97
N GLN A 161 -5.55 19.12 11.48
CA GLN A 161 -6.68 18.24 11.17
C GLN A 161 -6.28 17.22 10.09
N ARG A 162 -5.55 17.63 9.05
CA ARG A 162 -5.12 16.71 7.99
C ARG A 162 -4.18 15.63 8.53
N VAL A 163 -3.19 15.97 9.35
CA VAL A 163 -2.25 14.99 9.91
C VAL A 163 -2.90 14.11 10.99
N SER A 164 -3.77 14.68 11.85
CA SER A 164 -4.58 13.90 12.80
C SER A 164 -5.45 12.89 12.05
N LYS A 165 -6.25 13.35 11.08
CA LYS A 165 -7.12 12.48 10.26
C LYS A 165 -6.36 11.37 9.55
N LEU A 166 -5.16 11.67 9.04
CA LEU A 166 -4.28 10.67 8.45
C LEU A 166 -3.84 9.62 9.48
N THR A 167 -3.45 10.06 10.68
CA THR A 167 -3.01 9.18 11.77
C THR A 167 -4.16 8.31 12.32
N ASP A 168 -5.34 8.92 12.49
CA ASP A 168 -6.57 8.27 12.94
C ASP A 168 -7.04 7.24 11.93
N SER A 169 -7.01 7.60 10.65
CA SER A 169 -7.34 6.70 9.54
C SER A 169 -6.38 5.51 9.54
N ILE A 170 -5.07 5.73 9.65
CA ILE A 170 -4.06 4.65 9.65
C ILE A 170 -4.13 3.77 10.93
N GLY A 171 -4.99 4.11 11.89
CA GLY A 171 -5.28 3.30 13.07
C GLY A 171 -4.09 3.19 14.03
N VAL A 172 -3.26 4.22 14.11
CA VAL A 172 -2.04 4.23 14.95
C VAL A 172 -2.31 4.71 16.39
N GLU A 173 -3.58 4.77 16.80
CA GLU A 173 -3.90 5.03 18.21
C GLU A 173 -3.50 3.82 19.08
N ASN A 174 -2.47 4.01 19.90
CA ASN A 174 -2.13 3.22 21.09
C ASN A 174 -2.07 1.68 20.94
N LYS A 175 -1.37 1.17 19.92
CA LYS A 175 -0.86 -0.22 19.98
C LYS A 175 0.51 -0.22 20.63
N ASN A 176 0.57 -0.75 21.85
CA ASN A 176 1.78 -0.94 22.62
C ASN A 176 2.85 -1.68 21.79
N LYS A 177 4.10 -1.28 22.00
CA LYS A 177 5.33 -1.76 21.33
C LYS A 177 5.60 -3.28 21.40
N SER A 178 4.73 -4.08 22.00
CA SER A 178 4.91 -5.52 22.20
C SER A 178 4.42 -6.40 21.04
N ASP A 179 3.58 -5.88 20.13
CA ASP A 179 2.83 -6.73 19.19
C ASP A 179 3.36 -6.66 17.74
N MET A 180 4.57 -6.12 17.54
CA MET A 180 5.20 -5.94 16.22
C MET A 180 6.52 -6.70 16.05
N LEU A 181 6.71 -7.79 16.80
CA LEU A 181 7.82 -8.74 16.62
C LEU A 181 7.28 -10.15 16.36
#